data_AF-A0A399YRC1-F1
#
_entry.id   AF-A0A399YRC1-F1
#
_cell.length_a   1.000
_cell.length_b   1.000
_cell.length_c   1.000
_cell.angle_alpha   90.00
_cell.angle_beta   90.00
_cell.angle_gamma   90.00
#
_symmetry.space_group_name_H-M   'P 1'
#
loop_
_entity.id
_entity.type
_entity.pdbx_description
1 polymer ?
#
loop_
_entity_poly.entity_id
_entity_poly.type
_entity_poly.pdbx_seq_one_letter_code
_entity_poly.pdbx_strand_id
1 'polypeptide(L)'
;MAMLSALFLAGLWVDGWAHFHSRVDDSFFTPWHLVFYGMFAVNALVLARTQLRGVGQGYSFARAMPHGYGWSLVSVLVFALGGVGDMIWHELFGIESGAEALTSPSHLILGAGMLLMFAGPLRSALGRARAGTALTGWRELGPAIASAALVMTLLMFFTSYNHPITAPVAYLYPNIPGPFDLTDFGVTSIILQAAVLTAFWAVLAARWRLPRGALTLLIMVSSGMLTILVDVYVLLPGFLIAAVLTEIVASRLTVAPDRPNAMLVVGGLLPLLHYAAYFITMSLVTGVRWNIHVWAGAIALAGAAGAMVVFALNAVRDQKPAS
;
A
#
# COMPACT_ATOMS: atom_id res chain seq x y z
N MET A 1 -9.35 14.58 -5.72
CA MET A 1 -9.37 13.11 -5.67
C MET A 1 -8.38 12.53 -4.69
N ALA A 2 -7.05 12.71 -4.80
CA ALA A 2 -6.10 12.12 -3.84
C ALA A 2 -6.45 12.38 -2.36
N MET A 3 -6.85 13.60 -2.02
CA MET A 3 -7.31 13.94 -0.66
C MET A 3 -8.61 13.21 -0.25
N LEU A 4 -9.59 13.09 -1.15
CA LEU A 4 -10.83 12.35 -0.88
C LEU A 4 -10.56 10.85 -0.74
N SER A 5 -9.63 10.31 -1.52
CA SER A 5 -9.14 8.94 -1.39
C SER A 5 -8.42 8.72 -0.06
N ALA A 6 -7.66 9.71 0.43
CA ALA A 6 -7.04 9.63 1.75
C ALA A 6 -8.08 9.63 2.88
N LEU A 7 -9.13 10.44 2.79
CA LEU A 7 -10.25 10.38 3.74
C LEU A 7 -10.98 9.04 3.71
N PHE A 8 -11.14 8.47 2.51
CA PHE A 8 -11.75 7.15 2.36
C PHE A 8 -10.87 6.04 2.95
N LEU A 9 -9.56 6.08 2.71
CA LEU A 9 -8.62 5.19 3.37
C LEU A 9 -8.64 5.36 4.89
N ALA A 10 -8.75 6.59 5.40
CA ALA A 10 -8.88 6.83 6.83
C ALA A 10 -10.16 6.20 7.42
N GLY A 11 -11.27 6.24 6.66
CA GLY A 11 -12.50 5.52 7.03
C GLY A 11 -12.29 4.01 7.12
N LEU A 12 -11.63 3.40 6.13
CA LEU A 12 -11.23 1.98 6.19
C LEU A 12 -10.31 1.71 7.39
N TRP A 13 -9.41 2.63 7.71
CA TRP A 13 -8.47 2.44 8.81
C TRP A 13 -9.14 2.43 10.17
N VAL A 14 -10.14 3.29 10.35
CA VAL A 14 -10.98 3.33 11.55
C VAL A 14 -11.78 2.03 11.70
N ASP A 15 -12.33 1.54 10.60
CA ASP A 15 -13.08 0.29 10.54
C ASP A 15 -12.20 -0.95 10.80
N GLY A 16 -11.07 -1.04 10.10
CA GLY A 16 -10.06 -2.06 10.33
C GLY A 16 -9.53 -2.05 11.77
N TRP A 17 -9.25 -0.88 12.34
CA TRP A 17 -8.86 -0.77 13.75
C TRP A 17 -9.94 -1.36 14.65
N ALA A 18 -11.21 -1.09 14.40
CA ALA A 18 -12.31 -1.65 15.18
C ALA A 18 -12.34 -3.20 15.12
N HIS A 19 -12.09 -3.80 13.95
CA HIS A 19 -11.97 -5.26 13.80
C HIS A 19 -10.77 -5.84 14.57
N PHE A 20 -9.60 -5.19 14.51
CA PHE A 20 -8.41 -5.63 15.27
C PHE A 20 -8.59 -5.52 16.79
N HIS A 21 -9.59 -4.77 17.26
CA HIS A 21 -9.86 -4.53 18.67
C HIS A 21 -11.21 -5.11 19.13
N SER A 22 -11.78 -6.07 18.38
CA SER A 22 -13.03 -6.77 18.72
C SER A 22 -14.19 -5.82 19.04
N ARG A 23 -14.38 -4.82 18.18
CA ARG A 23 -15.44 -3.81 18.30
C ARG A 23 -16.57 -3.97 17.30
N VAL A 24 -16.55 -5.03 16.46
CA VAL A 24 -17.45 -5.20 15.30
C VAL A 24 -18.04 -6.61 15.26
N ASP A 25 -18.42 -7.15 16.42
CA ASP A 25 -18.64 -8.60 16.57
C ASP A 25 -20.12 -9.01 16.49
N ASP A 26 -21.05 -8.04 16.61
CA ASP A 26 -22.48 -8.32 16.80
C ASP A 26 -23.38 -7.91 15.63
N SER A 27 -22.92 -7.04 14.73
CA SER A 27 -23.75 -6.48 13.65
C SER A 27 -22.92 -5.83 12.55
N PHE A 28 -23.46 -5.87 11.32
CA PHE A 28 -22.95 -5.07 10.19
C PHE A 28 -23.15 -3.56 10.40
N PHE A 29 -24.21 -3.14 11.08
CA PHE A 29 -24.48 -1.70 11.25
C PHE A 29 -23.74 -1.14 12.48
N THR A 30 -22.48 -0.72 12.27
CA THR A 30 -21.64 -0.10 13.31
C THR A 30 -21.33 1.36 13.00
N PRO A 31 -20.95 2.18 14.01
CA PRO A 31 -20.43 3.52 13.76
C PRO A 31 -19.19 3.55 12.86
N TRP A 32 -18.39 2.49 12.87
CA TRP A 32 -17.16 2.37 12.09
C TRP A 32 -17.45 2.17 10.60
N HIS A 33 -18.37 1.25 10.29
CA HIS A 33 -18.91 1.11 8.94
C HIS A 33 -19.59 2.40 8.47
N LEU A 34 -20.34 3.09 9.33
CA LEU A 34 -20.95 4.38 8.96
C LEU A 34 -19.90 5.41 8.52
N VAL A 35 -18.77 5.49 9.22
CA VAL A 35 -17.66 6.37 8.82
C VAL A 35 -17.05 5.91 7.48
N PHE A 36 -16.75 4.62 7.34
CA PHE A 36 -16.15 4.05 6.13
C PHE A 36 -17.03 4.26 4.88
N TYR A 37 -18.28 3.82 4.93
CA TYR A 37 -19.26 3.99 3.85
C TYR A 37 -19.66 5.46 3.65
N GLY A 38 -19.62 6.28 4.70
CA GLY A 38 -19.80 7.73 4.60
C GLY A 38 -18.71 8.40 3.75
N MET A 39 -17.44 8.02 3.97
CA MET A 39 -16.32 8.54 3.16
C MET A 39 -16.37 8.04 1.71
N PHE A 40 -16.85 6.80 1.49
CA PHE A 40 -17.20 6.32 0.15
C PHE A 40 -18.25 7.21 -0.51
N ALA A 41 -19.37 7.49 0.17
CA ALA A 41 -20.47 8.28 -0.36
C ALA A 41 -20.01 9.69 -0.79
N VAL A 42 -19.15 10.34 0.00
CA VAL A 42 -18.55 11.63 -0.37
C VAL A 42 -17.73 11.53 -1.68
N ASN A 43 -16.91 10.48 -1.83
CA ASN A 43 -16.16 10.25 -3.07
C ASN A 43 -17.09 10.00 -4.26
N ALA A 44 -18.11 9.16 -4.09
CA ALA A 44 -19.11 8.86 -5.11
C ALA A 44 -19.85 10.12 -5.57
N LEU A 45 -20.28 10.97 -4.64
CA LEU A 45 -20.97 12.22 -4.95
C LEU A 45 -20.08 13.20 -5.73
N VAL A 46 -18.80 13.33 -5.37
CA VAL A 46 -17.86 14.19 -6.10
C VAL A 46 -17.63 13.67 -7.52
N LEU A 47 -17.45 12.36 -7.69
CA LEU A 47 -17.28 11.74 -9.00
C LEU A 47 -18.53 11.87 -9.86
N ALA A 48 -19.71 11.59 -9.32
CA ALA A 48 -20.99 11.77 -10.00
C ALA A 48 -21.21 13.22 -10.41
N ARG A 49 -20.97 14.18 -9.51
CA ARG A 49 -21.07 15.62 -9.82
C ARG A 49 -20.09 16.03 -10.91
N THR A 50 -18.88 15.49 -10.91
CA THR A 50 -17.88 15.78 -11.95
C THR A 50 -18.33 15.25 -13.30
N GLN A 51 -18.84 14.01 -13.33
CA GLN A 51 -19.39 13.39 -14.52
C GLN A 51 -20.56 14.20 -15.10
N LEU A 52 -21.55 14.54 -14.27
CA LEU A 52 -22.73 15.29 -14.69
C LEU A 52 -22.39 16.69 -15.18
N ARG A 53 -21.41 17.37 -14.54
CA ARG A 53 -20.90 18.66 -15.02
C ARG A 53 -20.25 18.56 -16.39
N GLY A 54 -19.44 17.52 -16.62
CA GLY A 54 -18.84 17.29 -17.93
C GLY A 54 -19.89 17.05 -19.02
N VAL A 55 -20.93 16.27 -18.72
CA VAL A 55 -22.07 16.09 -19.65
C VAL A 55 -22.80 17.42 -19.91
N GLY A 56 -23.06 18.21 -18.87
CA GLY A 56 -23.69 19.53 -19.00
C GLY A 56 -22.86 20.54 -19.79
N GLN A 57 -21.55 20.33 -19.91
CA GLN A 57 -20.65 21.12 -20.77
C GLN A 57 -20.59 20.62 -22.22
N GLY A 58 -21.38 19.60 -22.58
CA GLY A 58 -21.48 19.08 -23.94
C GLY A 58 -20.56 17.90 -24.25
N TYR A 59 -19.81 17.38 -23.28
CA TYR A 59 -19.04 16.16 -23.49
C TYR A 59 -19.96 14.94 -23.54
N SER A 60 -19.71 14.01 -24.47
CA SER A 60 -20.34 12.68 -24.46
C SER A 60 -20.09 12.00 -23.10
N PHE A 61 -21.06 11.25 -22.58
CA PHE A 61 -20.95 10.58 -21.27
C PHE A 61 -19.62 9.82 -21.08
N ALA A 62 -19.19 9.04 -22.08
CA ALA A 62 -17.94 8.28 -22.04
C ALA A 62 -16.65 9.14 -21.91
N ARG A 63 -16.71 10.44 -22.21
CA ARG A 63 -15.58 11.38 -22.18
C ARG A 63 -15.76 12.54 -21.21
N ALA A 64 -16.86 12.57 -20.44
CA ALA A 64 -17.16 13.65 -19.52
C ALA A 64 -16.28 13.65 -18.26
N MET A 65 -15.68 12.50 -17.92
CA MET A 65 -14.73 12.38 -16.81
C MET A 65 -13.31 12.79 -17.26
N PRO A 66 -12.56 13.57 -16.46
CA PRO A 66 -11.18 13.90 -16.80
C PRO A 66 -10.30 12.66 -16.99
N HIS A 67 -9.33 12.77 -17.90
CA HIS A 67 -8.47 11.64 -18.27
C HIS A 67 -7.77 11.03 -17.04
N GLY A 68 -7.87 9.71 -16.92
CA GLY A 68 -7.36 8.95 -15.78
C GLY A 68 -8.39 8.69 -14.68
N TYR A 69 -9.55 9.36 -14.66
CA TYR A 69 -10.57 9.16 -13.61
C TYR A 69 -11.75 8.28 -14.04
N GLY A 70 -11.81 7.82 -15.29
CA GLY A 70 -12.86 6.92 -15.79
C GLY A 70 -13.04 5.67 -14.91
N TRP A 71 -11.96 4.94 -14.60
CA TRP A 71 -12.09 3.79 -13.69
C TRP A 71 -12.36 4.18 -12.24
N SER A 72 -12.04 5.42 -11.83
CA SER A 72 -12.48 5.90 -10.53
C SER A 72 -14.00 6.09 -10.51
N LEU A 73 -14.63 6.48 -11.61
CA LEU A 73 -16.09 6.49 -11.70
C LEU A 73 -16.66 5.07 -11.68
N VAL A 74 -16.09 4.14 -12.45
CA VAL A 74 -16.51 2.71 -12.44
C VAL A 74 -16.43 2.11 -11.04
N SER A 75 -15.40 2.50 -10.27
CA SER A 75 -15.23 2.02 -8.91
C SER A 75 -16.40 2.31 -7.97
N VAL A 76 -17.20 3.35 -8.25
CA VAL A 76 -18.41 3.64 -7.46
C VAL A 76 -19.39 2.48 -7.53
N LEU A 77 -19.59 1.92 -8.73
CA LEU A 77 -20.47 0.76 -8.91
C LEU A 77 -19.85 -0.50 -8.30
N VAL A 78 -18.56 -0.75 -8.55
CA VAL A 78 -17.86 -1.93 -8.01
C VAL A 78 -17.91 -1.94 -6.47
N PHE A 79 -17.60 -0.82 -5.83
CA PHE A 79 -17.63 -0.72 -4.37
C PHE A 79 -19.05 -0.80 -3.82
N ALA A 80 -20.04 -0.14 -4.46
CA ALA A 80 -21.43 -0.24 -4.00
C ALA A 80 -21.97 -1.67 -4.07
N LEU A 81 -21.66 -2.40 -5.14
CA LEU A 81 -21.99 -3.82 -5.26
C LEU A 81 -21.24 -4.67 -4.22
N GLY A 82 -19.97 -4.35 -3.98
CA GLY A 82 -19.18 -4.95 -2.90
C GLY A 82 -19.85 -4.77 -1.54
N GLY A 83 -20.31 -3.56 -1.20
CA GLY A 83 -20.89 -3.26 0.11
C GLY A 83 -22.27 -3.87 0.33
N VAL A 84 -23.11 -3.92 -0.71
CA VAL A 84 -24.37 -4.68 -0.66
C VAL A 84 -24.07 -6.17 -0.51
N GLY A 85 -23.08 -6.68 -1.27
CA GLY A 85 -22.62 -8.05 -1.17
C GLY A 85 -22.08 -8.38 0.22
N ASP A 86 -21.37 -7.46 0.84
CA ASP A 86 -20.78 -7.57 2.18
C ASP A 86 -21.84 -7.70 3.26
N MET A 87 -22.85 -6.81 3.23
CA MET A 87 -24.01 -6.91 4.11
C MET A 87 -24.71 -8.27 3.98
N ILE A 88 -24.98 -8.71 2.75
CA ILE A 88 -25.62 -10.02 2.49
C ILE A 88 -24.71 -11.15 2.97
N TRP A 89 -23.39 -11.04 2.76
CA TRP A 89 -22.43 -12.05 3.15
C TRP A 89 -22.40 -12.24 4.66
N HIS A 90 -22.41 -11.14 5.43
CA HIS A 90 -22.49 -11.15 6.88
C HIS A 90 -23.81 -11.75 7.38
N GLU A 91 -24.94 -11.50 6.71
CA GLU A 91 -26.24 -12.09 7.05
C GLU A 91 -26.28 -13.61 6.81
N LEU A 92 -25.62 -14.10 5.76
CA LEU A 92 -25.65 -15.51 5.36
C LEU A 92 -24.60 -16.37 6.07
N PHE A 93 -23.39 -15.82 6.29
CA PHE A 93 -22.22 -16.59 6.74
C PHE A 93 -21.63 -16.09 8.07
N GLY A 94 -22.17 -15.02 8.65
CA GLY A 94 -21.64 -14.40 9.86
C GLY A 94 -20.50 -13.41 9.56
N ILE A 95 -19.98 -12.77 10.61
CA ILE A 95 -18.91 -11.77 10.52
C ILE A 95 -17.56 -12.48 10.53
N GLU A 96 -16.77 -12.31 9.48
CA GLU A 96 -15.45 -12.92 9.39
C GLU A 96 -14.42 -12.27 10.33
N SER A 97 -13.38 -13.04 10.68
CA SER A 97 -12.27 -12.54 11.50
C SER A 97 -10.90 -12.97 10.95
N GLY A 98 -9.86 -12.20 11.27
CA GLY A 98 -8.49 -12.50 10.87
C GLY A 98 -8.31 -12.57 9.35
N ALA A 99 -7.79 -13.70 8.85
CA ALA A 99 -7.52 -13.88 7.42
C ALA A 99 -8.81 -13.98 6.57
N GLU A 100 -9.91 -14.49 7.14
CA GLU A 100 -11.18 -14.61 6.42
C GLU A 100 -11.72 -13.24 6.01
N ALA A 101 -11.68 -12.25 6.92
CA ALA A 101 -12.11 -10.88 6.63
C ALA A 101 -11.33 -10.22 5.48
N LEU A 102 -10.07 -10.61 5.26
CA LEU A 102 -9.23 -10.05 4.20
C LEU A 102 -9.28 -10.86 2.90
N THR A 103 -9.88 -12.04 2.92
CA THR A 103 -9.93 -12.96 1.76
C THR A 103 -11.35 -13.25 1.30
N SER A 104 -12.37 -12.81 2.03
CA SER A 104 -13.74 -13.06 1.65
C SER A 104 -14.13 -12.32 0.36
N PRO A 105 -15.02 -12.91 -0.47
CA PRO A 105 -15.33 -12.34 -1.78
C PRO A 105 -15.86 -10.91 -1.73
N SER A 106 -16.69 -10.56 -0.73
CA SER A 106 -17.24 -9.21 -0.57
C SER A 106 -16.15 -8.18 -0.29
N HIS A 107 -15.27 -8.45 0.68
CA HIS A 107 -14.13 -7.61 1.02
C HIS A 107 -13.16 -7.45 -0.16
N LEU A 108 -12.93 -8.50 -0.96
CA LEU A 108 -12.09 -8.40 -2.16
C LEU A 108 -12.72 -7.51 -3.23
N ILE A 109 -14.05 -7.53 -3.40
CA ILE A 109 -14.76 -6.61 -4.32
C ILE A 109 -14.68 -5.17 -3.81
N LEU A 110 -14.86 -4.94 -2.50
CA LEU A 110 -14.66 -3.64 -1.86
C LEU A 110 -13.24 -3.13 -2.10
N GLY A 111 -12.23 -3.96 -1.82
CA GLY A 111 -10.82 -3.66 -2.05
C GLY A 111 -10.52 -3.35 -3.51
N ALA A 112 -11.08 -4.10 -4.46
CA ALA A 112 -10.96 -3.83 -5.89
C ALA A 112 -11.59 -2.48 -6.28
N GLY A 113 -12.75 -2.14 -5.73
CA GLY A 113 -13.36 -0.82 -5.88
C GLY A 113 -12.44 0.29 -5.37
N MET A 114 -11.94 0.18 -4.14
CA MET A 114 -11.01 1.15 -3.56
C MET A 114 -9.73 1.30 -4.40
N LEU A 115 -9.15 0.18 -4.86
CA LEU A 115 -7.97 0.17 -5.73
C LEU A 115 -8.20 0.97 -7.02
N LEU A 116 -9.30 0.72 -7.72
CA LEU A 116 -9.66 1.44 -8.94
C LEU A 116 -9.85 2.93 -8.67
N MET A 117 -10.47 3.28 -7.54
CA MET A 117 -10.68 4.66 -7.12
C MET A 117 -9.34 5.36 -6.86
N PHE A 118 -8.51 4.77 -5.99
CA PHE A 118 -7.26 5.33 -5.49
C PHE A 118 -6.23 5.47 -6.59
N ALA A 119 -6.21 4.58 -7.59
CA ALA A 119 -5.30 4.64 -8.72
C ALA A 119 -5.59 5.79 -9.71
N GLY A 120 -6.69 6.54 -9.54
CA GLY A 120 -7.09 7.63 -10.46
C GLY A 120 -6.02 8.68 -10.73
N PRO A 121 -5.47 9.35 -9.69
CA PRO A 121 -4.42 10.34 -9.87
C PRO A 121 -3.14 9.78 -10.52
N LEU A 122 -2.72 8.56 -10.15
CA LEU A 122 -1.58 7.89 -10.78
C LEU A 122 -1.85 7.61 -12.28
N ARG A 123 -3.03 7.08 -12.64
CA ARG A 123 -3.44 6.86 -14.04
C ARG A 123 -3.51 8.18 -14.82
N SER A 124 -3.95 9.26 -14.18
CA SER A 124 -3.97 10.60 -14.78
C SER A 124 -2.55 11.09 -15.09
N ALA A 125 -1.62 10.97 -14.13
CA ALA A 125 -0.21 11.33 -14.34
C ALA A 125 0.46 10.48 -15.43
N LEU A 126 0.22 9.17 -15.47
CA LEU A 126 0.68 8.30 -16.56
C LEU A 126 0.13 8.75 -17.92
N GLY A 127 -1.14 9.16 -17.96
CA GLY A 127 -1.76 9.73 -19.15
C GLY A 127 -1.06 11.01 -19.63
N ARG A 128 -0.81 11.96 -18.73
CA ARG A 128 -0.09 13.21 -19.06
C ARG A 128 1.33 12.92 -19.56
N ALA A 129 2.04 12.01 -18.90
CA ALA A 129 3.39 11.62 -19.29
C ALA A 129 3.42 10.99 -20.70
N ARG A 130 2.46 10.11 -21.02
CA ARG A 130 2.31 9.53 -22.38
C ARG A 130 2.00 10.57 -23.45
N ALA A 131 1.29 11.63 -23.08
CA ALA A 131 1.03 12.77 -23.95
C ALA A 131 2.22 13.75 -24.07
N GLY A 132 3.41 13.38 -23.58
CA GLY A 132 4.64 14.18 -23.68
C GLY A 132 4.81 15.24 -22.59
N THR A 133 3.96 15.28 -21.57
CA THR A 133 4.13 16.24 -20.46
C THR A 133 5.27 15.80 -19.55
N ALA A 134 6.29 16.65 -19.40
CA ALA A 134 7.36 16.44 -18.43
C ALA A 134 6.83 16.70 -17.00
N LEU A 135 6.66 15.64 -16.21
CA LEU A 135 6.19 15.73 -14.83
C LEU A 135 7.38 15.75 -13.87
N THR A 136 7.55 16.85 -13.13
CA THR A 136 8.62 17.00 -12.14
C THR A 136 8.12 17.69 -10.88
N GLY A 137 8.72 17.35 -9.74
CA GLY A 137 8.41 17.99 -8.46
C GLY A 137 7.05 17.60 -7.86
N TRP A 138 6.81 18.08 -6.64
CA TRP A 138 5.60 17.78 -5.86
C TRP A 138 4.31 18.33 -6.48
N ARG A 139 4.37 19.45 -7.20
CA ARG A 139 3.19 20.03 -7.84
C ARG A 139 2.60 19.09 -8.89
N GLU A 140 3.45 18.49 -9.72
CA GLU A 140 3.00 17.61 -10.81
C GLU A 140 2.82 16.16 -10.39
N LEU A 141 3.73 15.64 -9.55
CA LEU A 141 3.75 14.23 -9.14
C LEU A 141 3.08 13.98 -7.80
N GLY A 142 2.87 14.98 -6.96
CA GLY A 142 2.33 14.82 -5.61
C GLY A 142 1.03 14.01 -5.55
N PRO A 143 0.02 14.30 -6.39
CA PRO A 143 -1.21 13.50 -6.43
C PRO A 143 -0.97 12.03 -6.81
N ALA A 144 -0.03 11.76 -7.73
CA ALA A 144 0.31 10.41 -8.16
C ALA A 144 1.09 9.63 -7.09
N ILE A 145 1.99 10.30 -6.37
CA ILE A 145 2.75 9.73 -5.25
C ILE A 145 1.80 9.42 -4.09
N ALA A 146 0.91 10.35 -3.73
CA ALA A 146 -0.11 10.12 -2.73
C ALA A 146 -1.04 8.96 -3.14
N SER A 147 -1.49 8.93 -4.39
CA SER A 147 -2.28 7.82 -4.94
C SER A 147 -1.56 6.48 -4.82
N ALA A 148 -0.27 6.41 -5.16
CA ALA A 148 0.51 5.20 -5.02
C ALA A 148 0.71 4.78 -3.56
N ALA A 149 0.93 5.74 -2.65
CA ALA A 149 0.99 5.47 -1.21
C ALA A 149 -0.32 4.86 -0.71
N LEU A 150 -1.47 5.45 -1.05
CA LEU A 150 -2.79 4.93 -0.66
C LEU A 150 -3.04 3.52 -1.22
N VAL A 151 -2.68 3.25 -2.47
CA VAL A 151 -2.81 1.92 -3.07
C VAL A 151 -1.89 0.91 -2.38
N MET A 152 -0.65 1.29 -2.09
CA MET A 152 0.29 0.43 -1.38
C MET A 152 -0.20 0.12 0.04
N THR A 153 -0.69 1.12 0.76
CA THR A 153 -1.28 0.97 2.09
C THR A 153 -2.51 0.07 2.07
N LEU A 154 -3.38 0.19 1.05
CA LEU A 154 -4.52 -0.71 0.86
C LEU A 154 -4.07 -2.16 0.64
N LEU A 155 -3.06 -2.41 -0.20
CA LEU A 155 -2.55 -3.78 -0.40
C LEU A 155 -1.89 -4.34 0.87
N MET A 156 -1.17 -3.50 1.61
CA MET A 156 -0.61 -3.90 2.91
C MET A 156 -1.71 -4.21 3.93
N PHE A 157 -2.85 -3.52 3.90
CA PHE A 157 -4.02 -3.86 4.70
C PHE A 157 -4.57 -5.26 4.34
N PHE A 158 -4.80 -5.52 3.05
CA PHE A 158 -5.31 -6.82 2.58
C PHE A 158 -4.31 -7.98 2.75
N THR A 159 -3.02 -7.69 2.95
CA THR A 159 -1.99 -8.68 3.24
C THR A 159 -1.54 -8.65 4.70
N SER A 160 -2.25 -7.92 5.57
CA SER A 160 -1.89 -7.75 6.98
C SER A 160 -2.00 -9.04 7.80
N TYR A 161 -2.76 -10.03 7.33
CA TYR A 161 -2.74 -11.37 7.92
C TYR A 161 -1.34 -12.02 7.84
N ASN A 162 -0.48 -11.57 6.91
CA ASN A 162 0.89 -12.03 6.71
C ASN A 162 1.86 -10.83 6.66
N HIS A 163 1.85 -10.03 7.72
CA HIS A 163 2.72 -8.85 7.84
C HIS A 163 3.38 -8.79 9.24
N PRO A 164 4.71 -8.57 9.36
CA PRO A 164 5.42 -8.59 10.65
C PRO A 164 4.91 -7.60 11.71
N ILE A 165 4.38 -6.46 11.29
CA ILE A 165 3.80 -5.45 12.20
C ILE A 165 2.52 -5.96 12.89
N THR A 166 1.63 -6.61 12.15
CA THR A 166 0.30 -7.05 12.62
C THR A 166 0.30 -8.49 13.14
N ALA A 167 1.25 -9.31 12.67
CA ALA A 167 1.51 -10.67 13.15
C ALA A 167 3.00 -10.81 13.55
N PRO A 168 3.41 -10.28 14.73
CA PRO A 168 4.82 -10.19 15.13
C PRO A 168 5.39 -11.51 15.65
N VAL A 169 5.44 -12.52 14.78
CA VAL A 169 5.86 -13.89 15.15
C VAL A 169 7.26 -13.94 15.75
N ALA A 170 8.19 -13.14 15.22
CA ALA A 170 9.58 -13.05 15.70
C ALA A 170 9.72 -12.62 17.18
N TYR A 171 8.66 -12.02 17.71
CA TYR A 171 8.57 -11.58 19.09
C TYR A 171 7.72 -12.50 19.96
N LEU A 172 6.59 -12.98 19.44
CA LEU A 172 5.64 -13.79 20.21
C LEU A 172 6.13 -15.23 20.43
N TYR A 173 6.85 -15.79 19.45
CA TYR A 173 7.18 -17.21 19.44
C TYR A 173 8.70 -17.43 19.28
N PRO A 174 9.30 -18.33 20.09
CA PRO A 174 10.66 -18.79 19.84
C PRO A 174 10.72 -19.61 18.55
N ASN A 175 11.90 -19.65 17.93
CA ASN A 175 12.17 -20.58 16.83
C ASN A 175 12.30 -21.99 17.42
N ILE A 176 11.22 -22.78 17.32
CA ILE A 176 11.16 -24.18 17.74
C ILE A 176 10.82 -25.02 16.51
N PRO A 177 11.68 -25.99 16.11
CA PRO A 177 11.37 -26.89 15.01
C PRO A 177 10.08 -27.68 15.27
N GLY A 178 9.17 -27.69 14.29
CA GLY A 178 7.88 -28.36 14.39
C GLY A 178 7.21 -28.55 13.03
N PRO A 179 6.08 -29.28 12.96
CA PRO A 179 5.37 -29.55 11.71
C PRO A 179 4.77 -28.28 11.07
N PHE A 180 4.57 -27.22 11.85
CA PHE A 180 4.20 -25.88 11.38
C PHE A 180 5.22 -24.89 11.92
N ASP A 181 6.20 -24.50 11.09
CA ASP A 181 7.22 -23.55 11.52
C ASP A 181 6.71 -22.11 11.36
N LEU A 182 6.27 -21.52 12.47
CA LEU A 182 5.90 -20.11 12.53
C LEU A 182 7.07 -19.20 12.12
N THR A 183 8.31 -19.66 12.29
CA THR A 183 9.50 -18.96 11.80
C THR A 183 9.48 -18.83 10.28
N ASP A 184 9.15 -19.91 9.56
CA ASP A 184 9.04 -19.90 8.09
C ASP A 184 7.95 -18.93 7.63
N PHE A 185 6.81 -18.93 8.31
CA PHE A 185 5.74 -17.95 8.07
C PHE A 185 6.26 -16.52 8.25
N GLY A 186 6.91 -16.23 9.37
CA GLY A 186 7.43 -14.90 9.67
C GLY A 186 8.50 -14.46 8.66
N VAL A 187 9.43 -15.33 8.26
CA VAL A 187 10.45 -15.03 7.25
C VAL A 187 9.79 -14.79 5.88
N THR A 188 8.81 -15.62 5.50
CA THR A 188 8.05 -15.46 4.25
C THR A 188 7.27 -14.14 4.24
N SER A 189 6.68 -13.75 5.38
CA SER A 189 6.01 -12.46 5.53
C SER A 189 6.95 -11.29 5.25
N ILE A 190 8.18 -11.33 5.78
CA ILE A 190 9.20 -10.29 5.56
C ILE A 190 9.58 -10.21 4.07
N ILE A 191 9.81 -11.35 3.42
CA ILE A 191 10.18 -11.40 2.00
C ILE A 191 9.05 -10.88 1.12
N LEU A 192 7.81 -11.30 1.37
CA LEU A 192 6.63 -10.86 0.63
C LEU A 192 6.44 -9.34 0.74
N GLN A 193 6.45 -8.82 1.97
CA GLN A 193 6.21 -7.41 2.24
C GLN A 193 7.38 -6.53 1.78
N ALA A 194 8.62 -7.03 1.82
CA ALA A 194 9.78 -6.40 1.17
C ALA A 194 9.58 -6.25 -0.35
N ALA A 195 9.12 -7.31 -1.02
CA ALA A 195 8.87 -7.28 -2.46
C ALA A 195 7.75 -6.30 -2.82
N VAL A 196 6.65 -6.28 -2.06
CA VAL A 196 5.54 -5.32 -2.25
C VAL A 196 6.03 -3.89 -2.08
N LEU A 197 6.72 -3.57 -0.98
CA LEU A 197 7.26 -2.24 -0.72
C LEU A 197 8.18 -1.76 -1.86
N THR A 198 9.11 -2.61 -2.27
CA THR A 198 10.05 -2.27 -3.34
C THR A 198 9.37 -2.15 -4.70
N ALA A 199 8.39 -3.00 -5.02
CA ALA A 199 7.68 -2.96 -6.31
C ALA A 199 6.98 -1.61 -6.54
N PHE A 200 6.29 -1.09 -5.53
CA PHE A 200 5.59 0.19 -5.63
C PHE A 200 6.54 1.36 -5.85
N TRP A 201 7.61 1.43 -5.05
CA TRP A 201 8.64 2.44 -5.24
C TRP A 201 9.31 2.31 -6.63
N ALA A 202 9.69 1.09 -7.03
CA ALA A 202 10.41 0.83 -8.26
C ALA A 202 9.59 1.18 -9.51
N VAL A 203 8.29 0.90 -9.52
CA VAL A 203 7.38 1.28 -10.62
C VAL A 203 7.33 2.80 -10.81
N LEU A 204 7.31 3.57 -9.71
CA LEU A 204 7.32 5.03 -9.79
C LEU A 204 8.70 5.55 -10.24
N ALA A 205 9.78 5.03 -9.64
CA ALA A 205 11.16 5.42 -9.96
C ALA A 205 11.57 5.05 -11.41
N ALA A 206 10.99 3.99 -11.98
CA ALA A 206 11.17 3.61 -13.38
C ALA A 206 10.50 4.58 -14.36
N ARG A 207 9.60 5.45 -13.90
CA ARG A 207 8.81 6.36 -14.74
C ARG A 207 9.23 7.81 -14.56
N TRP A 208 9.57 8.20 -13.35
CA TRP A 208 9.86 9.59 -13.01
C TRP A 208 11.05 9.70 -12.06
N ARG A 209 11.75 10.83 -12.15
CA ARG A 209 12.63 11.28 -11.07
C ARG A 209 11.75 11.78 -9.93
N LEU A 210 11.65 10.99 -8.86
CA LEU A 210 10.77 11.31 -7.75
C LEU A 210 11.28 12.55 -6.99
N PRO A 211 10.39 13.45 -6.55
CA PRO A 211 10.77 14.56 -5.69
C PRO A 211 11.25 14.03 -4.34
N ARG A 212 12.18 14.76 -3.71
CA ARG A 212 12.68 14.42 -2.37
C ARG A 212 11.53 14.28 -1.37
N GLY A 213 11.60 13.24 -0.55
CA GLY A 213 10.60 12.89 0.46
C GLY A 213 9.50 11.97 -0.07
N ALA A 214 9.48 11.65 -1.37
CA ALA A 214 8.49 10.73 -1.93
C ALA A 214 8.61 9.32 -1.35
N LEU A 215 9.84 8.83 -1.18
CA LEU A 215 10.09 7.50 -0.60
C LEU A 215 9.72 7.51 0.88
N THR A 216 10.07 8.58 1.59
CA THR A 216 9.67 8.75 2.99
C THR A 216 8.15 8.75 3.16
N LEU A 217 7.41 9.47 2.30
CA LEU A 217 5.95 9.48 2.33
C LEU A 217 5.38 8.08 2.07
N LEU A 218 5.89 7.37 1.05
CA LEU A 218 5.43 6.01 0.73
C LEU A 218 5.56 5.06 1.93
N ILE A 219 6.72 5.04 2.59
CA ILE A 219 6.96 4.16 3.75
C ILE A 219 6.11 4.59 4.96
N MET A 220 6.08 5.88 5.29
CA MET A 220 5.39 6.33 6.49
C MET A 220 3.87 6.19 6.36
N VAL A 221 3.30 6.41 5.17
CA VAL A 221 1.85 6.23 4.93
C VAL A 221 1.47 4.74 4.88
N SER A 222 2.38 3.84 4.53
CA SER A 222 2.08 2.41 4.45
C SER A 222 2.35 1.69 5.77
N SER A 223 3.62 1.55 6.15
CA SER A 223 4.04 0.89 7.38
C SER A 223 3.60 1.66 8.61
N GLY A 224 3.65 3.00 8.58
CA GLY A 224 3.22 3.82 9.71
C GLY A 224 1.72 3.69 9.99
N MET A 225 0.88 3.62 8.96
CA MET A 225 -0.55 3.36 9.15
C MET A 225 -0.80 1.99 9.76
N LEU A 226 -0.05 0.95 9.38
CA LEU A 226 -0.17 -0.37 10.04
C LEU A 226 0.16 -0.31 11.53
N THR A 227 1.07 0.57 11.98
CA THR A 227 1.32 0.73 13.43
C THR A 227 0.11 1.26 14.19
N ILE A 228 -0.70 2.12 13.55
CA ILE A 228 -1.95 2.62 14.12
C ILE A 228 -3.00 1.52 14.18
N LEU A 229 -3.04 0.66 13.16
CA LEU A 229 -4.02 -0.43 13.06
C LEU A 229 -3.97 -1.38 14.26
N VAL A 230 -2.78 -1.57 14.85
CA VAL A 230 -2.53 -2.50 15.97
C VAL A 230 -1.95 -1.84 17.22
N ASP A 231 -1.98 -0.51 17.32
CA ASP A 231 -1.44 0.26 18.45
C ASP A 231 0.06 0.03 18.79
N VAL A 232 0.90 -0.30 17.78
CA VAL A 232 2.35 -0.54 17.92
C VAL A 232 3.18 0.66 17.45
N TYR A 233 2.97 1.82 18.08
CA TYR A 233 3.57 3.10 17.68
C TYR A 233 5.09 3.18 17.82
N VAL A 234 5.69 2.30 18.62
CA VAL A 234 7.13 2.33 18.93
C VAL A 234 8.01 2.10 17.69
N LEU A 235 7.46 1.52 16.63
CA LEU A 235 8.14 1.31 15.34
C LEU A 235 8.29 2.58 14.50
N LEU A 236 7.49 3.62 14.76
CA LEU A 236 7.45 4.84 13.93
C LEU A 236 8.81 5.55 13.81
N PRO A 237 9.58 5.79 14.90
CA PRO A 237 10.89 6.43 14.78
C PRO A 237 11.88 5.60 13.96
N GLY A 238 11.89 4.28 14.14
CA GLY A 238 12.75 3.37 13.38
C GLY A 238 12.44 3.41 11.88
N PHE A 239 11.15 3.32 11.52
CA PHE A 239 10.72 3.43 10.13
C PHE A 239 11.03 4.79 9.51
N LEU A 240 10.86 5.89 10.26
CA LEU A 240 11.21 7.22 9.78
C LEU A 240 12.72 7.33 9.49
N ILE A 241 13.57 6.82 10.38
CA ILE A 241 15.02 6.81 10.19
C ILE A 241 15.39 5.98 8.95
N ALA A 242 14.88 4.74 8.83
CA ALA A 242 15.14 3.89 7.66
C ALA A 242 14.69 4.55 6.35
N ALA A 243 13.52 5.20 6.37
CA ALA A 243 12.96 5.89 5.23
C ALA A 243 13.80 7.10 4.80
N VAL A 244 14.25 7.92 5.76
CA VAL A 244 15.11 9.08 5.50
C VAL A 244 16.49 8.63 5.00
N LEU A 245 17.09 7.60 5.59
CA LEU A 245 18.36 7.05 5.13
C LEU A 245 18.27 6.54 3.68
N THR A 246 17.20 5.82 3.36
CA THR A 246 16.96 5.33 1.99
C THR A 246 16.75 6.49 1.01
N GLU A 247 15.99 7.51 1.40
CA GLU A 247 15.79 8.73 0.58
C GLU A 247 17.11 9.50 0.35
N ILE A 248 17.97 9.59 1.36
CA ILE A 248 19.31 10.19 1.24
C ILE A 248 20.14 9.41 0.22
N VAL A 249 20.20 8.08 0.33
CA VAL A 249 20.95 7.24 -0.62
C VAL A 249 20.37 7.39 -2.04
N ALA A 250 19.04 7.36 -2.19
CA ALA A 250 18.39 7.55 -3.49
C ALA A 250 18.71 8.93 -4.10
N SER A 251 18.74 9.98 -3.27
CA SER A 251 19.13 11.32 -3.69
C SER A 251 20.61 11.41 -4.08
N ARG A 252 21.51 10.75 -3.34
CA ARG A 252 22.97 10.74 -3.60
C ARG A 252 23.32 9.95 -4.85
N LEU A 253 22.67 8.81 -5.06
CA LEU A 253 22.78 8.01 -6.28
C LEU A 253 22.01 8.64 -7.44
N THR A 254 21.26 9.73 -7.19
CA THR A 254 20.48 10.47 -8.20
C THR A 254 19.60 9.53 -9.02
N VAL A 255 18.82 8.70 -8.31
CA VAL A 255 17.94 7.69 -8.91
C VAL A 255 17.06 8.32 -9.98
N ALA A 256 17.04 7.69 -11.14
CA ALA A 256 16.30 8.13 -12.30
C ALA A 256 15.96 6.94 -13.20
N PRO A 257 14.95 7.07 -14.09
CA PRO A 257 14.57 6.01 -15.02
C PRO A 257 15.74 5.49 -15.87
N ASP A 258 16.69 6.34 -16.22
CA ASP A 258 17.89 6.07 -17.02
C ASP A 258 19.07 5.49 -16.20
N ARG A 259 18.89 5.22 -14.91
CA ARG A 259 19.95 4.74 -14.00
C ARG A 259 19.56 3.42 -13.31
N PRO A 260 19.52 2.30 -14.05
CA PRO A 260 19.06 1.01 -13.53
C PRO A 260 19.89 0.49 -12.35
N ASN A 261 21.21 0.73 -12.34
CA ASN A 261 22.09 0.33 -11.23
C ASN A 261 21.80 1.11 -9.94
N ALA A 262 21.51 2.41 -10.05
CA ALA A 262 21.12 3.22 -8.90
C ALA A 262 19.78 2.73 -8.33
N MET A 263 18.83 2.39 -9.21
CA MET A 263 17.57 1.78 -8.79
C MET A 263 17.79 0.43 -8.10
N LEU A 264 18.68 -0.41 -8.61
CA LEU A 264 18.96 -1.74 -8.04
C LEU A 264 19.51 -1.62 -6.62
N VAL A 265 20.48 -0.72 -6.40
CA VAL A 265 21.07 -0.47 -5.08
C VAL A 265 20.02 0.01 -4.09
N VAL A 266 19.19 0.99 -4.47
CA VAL A 266 18.13 1.50 -3.58
C VAL A 266 17.04 0.46 -3.37
N GLY A 267 16.69 -0.33 -4.38
CA GLY A 267 15.70 -1.39 -4.28
C GLY A 267 16.08 -2.49 -3.29
N GLY A 268 17.37 -2.79 -3.16
CA GLY A 268 17.88 -3.69 -2.12
C GLY A 268 18.00 -3.02 -0.76
N LEU A 269 18.49 -1.78 -0.70
CA LEU A 269 18.67 -1.07 0.58
C LEU A 269 17.34 -0.71 1.25
N LEU A 270 16.30 -0.41 0.47
CA LEU A 270 14.99 -0.01 0.97
C LEU A 270 14.40 -1.01 1.99
N PRO A 271 14.12 -2.28 1.62
CA PRO A 271 13.57 -3.25 2.57
C PRO A 271 14.61 -3.70 3.59
N LEU A 272 15.91 -3.72 3.24
CA LEU A 272 16.97 -4.06 4.18
C LEU A 272 16.99 -3.10 5.38
N LEU A 273 17.00 -1.79 5.12
CA LEU A 273 17.00 -0.76 6.17
C LEU A 273 15.66 -0.75 6.92
N HIS A 274 14.55 -0.97 6.21
CA HIS A 274 13.22 -1.05 6.83
C HIS A 274 13.14 -2.18 7.87
N TYR A 275 13.57 -3.39 7.53
CA TYR A 275 13.53 -4.53 8.45
C TYR A 275 14.65 -4.52 9.46
N ALA A 276 15.82 -3.94 9.14
CA ALA A 276 16.83 -3.67 10.15
C ALA A 276 16.28 -2.74 11.25
N ALA A 277 15.59 -1.67 10.86
CA ALA A 277 14.93 -0.78 11.82
C ALA A 277 13.84 -1.50 12.63
N TYR A 278 13.01 -2.33 11.99
CA TYR A 278 12.02 -3.16 12.69
C TYR A 278 12.68 -4.02 13.78
N PHE A 279 13.69 -4.83 13.43
CA PHE A 279 14.34 -5.72 14.40
C PHE A 279 15.14 -4.97 15.47
N ILE A 280 15.80 -3.87 15.12
CA ILE A 280 16.51 -3.01 16.10
C ILE A 280 15.51 -2.45 17.10
N THR A 281 14.42 -1.85 16.63
CA THR A 281 13.39 -1.29 17.51
C THR A 281 12.80 -2.38 18.41
N MET A 282 12.41 -3.53 17.86
CA MET A 282 11.86 -4.62 18.66
C MET A 282 12.88 -5.18 19.66
N SER A 283 14.16 -5.29 19.28
CA SER A 283 15.23 -5.71 20.19
C SER A 283 15.40 -4.77 21.37
N LEU A 284 15.20 -3.46 21.18
CA LEU A 284 15.33 -2.46 22.24
C LEU A 284 14.13 -2.41 23.19
N VAL A 285 12.93 -2.73 22.69
CA VAL A 285 11.69 -2.58 23.46
C VAL A 285 11.30 -3.88 24.15
N THR A 286 11.37 -4.99 23.41
CA THR A 286 10.78 -6.26 23.83
C THR A 286 11.74 -7.45 23.77
N GLY A 287 12.87 -7.30 23.08
CA GLY A 287 13.74 -8.40 22.69
C GLY A 287 13.22 -9.15 21.45
N VAL A 288 14.12 -9.90 20.79
CA VAL A 288 13.80 -10.76 19.64
C VAL A 288 13.97 -12.22 20.07
N ARG A 289 12.94 -13.05 19.87
CA ARG A 289 12.96 -14.47 20.29
C ARG A 289 13.59 -15.40 19.26
N TRP A 290 13.74 -14.95 18.03
CA TRP A 290 14.48 -15.66 17.00
C TRP A 290 15.99 -15.59 17.24
N ASN A 291 16.68 -16.67 16.91
CA ASN A 291 18.14 -16.68 16.94
C ASN A 291 18.72 -15.69 15.90
N ILE A 292 19.97 -15.30 16.10
CA ILE A 292 20.68 -14.35 15.23
C ILE A 292 20.70 -14.81 13.76
N HIS A 293 20.79 -16.11 13.51
CA HIS A 293 20.80 -16.68 12.16
C HIS A 293 19.53 -16.35 11.38
N VAL A 294 18.36 -16.43 12.03
CA VAL A 294 17.08 -16.18 11.36
C VAL A 294 16.85 -14.70 11.16
N TRP A 295 16.92 -13.86 12.20
CA TRP A 295 16.54 -12.45 12.02
C TRP A 295 17.56 -11.66 11.19
N ALA A 296 18.87 -11.95 11.32
CA ALA A 296 19.87 -11.38 10.41
C ALA A 296 19.70 -11.90 8.97
N GLY A 297 19.40 -13.19 8.81
CA GLY A 297 19.08 -13.80 7.52
C GLY A 297 17.84 -13.17 6.87
N ALA A 298 16.79 -12.91 7.64
CA ALA A 298 15.56 -12.28 7.17
C ALA A 298 15.79 -10.85 6.66
N ILE A 299 16.63 -10.06 7.35
CA ILE A 299 17.03 -8.72 6.88
C ILE A 299 17.75 -8.81 5.53
N ALA A 300 18.69 -9.75 5.39
CA ALA A 300 19.43 -9.95 4.14
C ALA A 300 18.51 -10.42 3.00
N LEU A 301 17.61 -11.36 3.28
CA LEU A 301 16.63 -11.86 2.32
C LEU A 301 15.63 -10.79 1.89
N ALA A 302 15.22 -9.90 2.80
CA ALA A 302 14.40 -8.73 2.45
C ALA A 302 15.11 -7.83 1.44
N GLY A 303 16.39 -7.55 1.67
CA GLY A 303 17.24 -6.81 0.72
C GLY A 303 17.37 -7.52 -0.63
N ALA A 304 17.60 -8.83 -0.63
CA ALA A 304 17.68 -9.63 -1.85
C ALA A 304 16.35 -9.63 -2.63
N ALA A 305 15.22 -9.75 -1.94
CA ALA A 305 13.89 -9.71 -2.56
C ALA A 305 13.63 -8.36 -3.24
N GLY A 306 13.96 -7.25 -2.57
CA GLY A 306 13.86 -5.92 -3.14
C GLY A 306 14.76 -5.73 -4.38
N ALA A 307 16.02 -6.16 -4.29
CA ALA A 307 16.94 -6.13 -5.43
C ALA A 307 16.41 -6.99 -6.61
N MET A 308 15.85 -8.17 -6.33
CA MET A 308 15.27 -9.06 -7.33
C MET A 308 14.09 -8.40 -8.08
N VAL A 309 13.20 -7.71 -7.37
CA VAL A 309 12.09 -6.97 -7.99
C VAL A 309 12.60 -5.92 -8.97
N VAL A 310 13.61 -5.14 -8.58
CA VAL A 310 14.18 -4.11 -9.47
C VAL A 310 14.94 -4.73 -10.63
N PHE A 311 15.68 -5.82 -10.39
CA PHE A 311 16.36 -6.56 -11.44
C PHE A 311 15.38 -7.05 -12.52
N ALA A 312 14.28 -7.70 -12.11
CA ALA A 312 13.24 -8.17 -13.02
C ALA A 312 12.60 -7.01 -13.80
N LEU A 313 12.32 -5.88 -13.12
CA LEU A 313 11.77 -4.69 -13.76
C LEU A 313 12.72 -4.10 -14.81
N ASN A 314 14.02 -4.03 -14.52
CA ASN A 314 15.02 -3.53 -15.46
C ASN A 314 15.17 -4.47 -16.67
N ALA A 315 15.23 -5.78 -16.43
CA ALA A 315 15.35 -6.78 -17.49
C ALA A 315 14.22 -6.70 -18.53
N VAL A 316 12.99 -6.44 -18.09
CA VAL A 316 11.83 -6.24 -18.99
C VAL A 316 11.91 -4.92 -19.76
N ARG A 317 12.53 -3.89 -19.18
CA ARG A 317 12.65 -2.57 -19.83
C ARG A 317 13.70 -2.57 -20.94
N ASP A 318 14.80 -3.30 -20.76
CA ASP A 318 15.89 -3.39 -21.73
C ASP A 318 15.46 -4.08 -23.04
N GLN A 319 14.38 -4.86 -23.02
CA GLN A 319 13.81 -5.52 -24.20
C GLN A 319 12.95 -4.62 -25.09
N LYS A 320 12.66 -3.37 -24.69
CA LYS A 320 11.89 -2.45 -25.55
C LYS A 320 12.84 -1.78 -26.55
N PRO A 321 12.66 -2.00 -27.88
CA PRO A 321 13.48 -1.31 -28.87
C PRO A 321 13.30 0.20 -28.72
N ALA A 322 14.40 0.94 -28.87
CA ALA A 322 14.36 2.39 -28.97
C ALA A 322 13.57 2.76 -30.24
N SER A 323 12.28 3.05 -30.06
CA SER A 323 11.40 3.60 -31.10
C SER A 323 11.58 5.10 -31.20
#